data_AF-A0A1Q3TQX4-F1
#
_entry.id   AF-A0A1Q3TQX4-F1
#
_cell.length_a   1.000
_cell.length_b   1.000
_cell.length_c   1.000
_cell.angle_alpha   90.00
_cell.angle_beta   90.00
_cell.angle_gamma   90.00
#
_symmetry.space_group_name_H-M   'P 1'
#
loop_
_entity.id
_entity.type
_entity.pdbx_description
1 polymer ?
#
loop_
_entity_poly.entity_id
_entity_poly.type
_entity_poly.pdbx_seq_one_letter_code
_entity_poly.pdbx_strand_id
1 'polypeptide(L)'
;MIKAISLLIAISFIFCACSNHSIQQEPVSSPLTGTWKLISATTIQGKDTIVTDYTHGQEMIKIITPTHFSFLRHDLNQGRDSSAVFVAGGGRVLLGEGKYTELLDYCNYREWEGGTFELNYKISNDTLVTTAIEKVEKLGVDQLNIETLVRIK
;
A
#
# COMPACT_ATOMS: atom_id res chain seq x y z
N MET A 1 -14.22 62.81 -18.04
CA MET A 1 -14.98 61.69 -18.65
C MET A 1 -14.12 60.47 -18.95
N ILE A 2 -12.84 60.60 -19.31
CA ILE A 2 -11.95 59.45 -19.60
C ILE A 2 -11.57 58.62 -18.35
N LYS A 3 -11.45 59.24 -17.16
CA LYS A 3 -11.13 58.52 -15.90
C LYS A 3 -12.24 57.60 -15.39
N ALA A 4 -13.51 57.88 -15.73
CA ALA A 4 -14.65 57.06 -15.31
C ALA A 4 -14.78 55.79 -16.19
N ILE A 5 -14.29 55.84 -17.43
CA ILE A 5 -14.32 54.71 -18.36
C ILE A 5 -13.23 53.68 -18.01
N SER A 6 -12.05 54.13 -17.54
CA SER A 6 -11.01 53.22 -17.05
C SER A 6 -11.39 52.44 -15.80
N LEU A 7 -12.33 52.94 -14.98
CA LEU A 7 -12.77 52.24 -13.76
C LEU A 7 -13.82 51.15 -14.03
N LEU A 8 -14.62 51.29 -15.11
CA LEU A 8 -15.60 50.26 -15.49
C LEU A 8 -14.97 49.04 -16.16
N ILE A 9 -13.82 49.21 -16.83
CA ILE A 9 -13.13 48.09 -17.52
C ILE A 9 -12.41 47.18 -16.52
N ALA A 10 -12.02 47.68 -15.35
CA ALA A 10 -11.34 46.89 -14.32
C ALA A 10 -12.29 45.95 -13.53
N ILE A 11 -13.60 46.20 -13.54
CA ILE A 11 -14.59 45.42 -12.77
C ILE A 11 -15.09 44.19 -13.56
N SER A 12 -14.96 44.20 -14.89
CA SER A 12 -15.44 43.12 -15.75
C SER A 12 -14.54 41.88 -15.80
N PHE A 13 -13.32 41.93 -15.26
CA PHE A 13 -12.37 40.80 -15.31
C PHE A 13 -12.45 39.84 -14.11
N ILE A 14 -13.35 40.06 -13.14
CA ILE A 14 -13.45 39.24 -11.92
C ILE A 14 -14.40 38.04 -12.09
N PHE A 15 -15.21 37.96 -13.16
CA PHE A 15 -16.23 36.92 -13.32
C PHE A 15 -15.86 35.70 -14.19
N CYS A 16 -14.60 35.58 -14.63
CA CYS A 16 -14.13 34.38 -15.33
C CYS A 16 -13.28 33.46 -14.44
N ALA A 17 -13.65 33.29 -13.17
CA ALA A 17 -13.23 32.12 -12.41
C ALA A 17 -14.07 30.93 -12.89
N CYS A 18 -13.63 30.29 -13.97
CA CYS A 18 -14.17 29.01 -14.41
C CYS A 18 -14.16 28.05 -13.22
N SER A 19 -15.34 27.64 -12.78
CA SER A 19 -15.52 26.43 -11.99
C SER A 19 -15.09 25.27 -12.88
N ASN A 20 -13.81 24.93 -12.83
CA ASN A 20 -13.35 23.60 -13.19
C ASN A 20 -13.96 22.66 -12.17
N HIS A 21 -15.23 22.29 -12.39
CA HIS A 21 -15.77 21.06 -11.88
C HIS A 21 -15.04 19.94 -12.60
N SER A 22 -13.75 19.77 -12.28
CA SER A 22 -13.14 18.46 -12.35
C SER A 22 -14.10 17.59 -11.55
N ILE A 23 -14.75 16.64 -12.23
CA ILE A 23 -15.38 15.52 -11.57
C ILE A 23 -14.23 14.87 -10.78
N GLN A 24 -14.05 15.30 -9.54
CA GLN A 24 -13.36 14.51 -8.55
C GLN A 24 -14.27 13.29 -8.46
N GLN A 25 -13.91 12.22 -9.18
CA GLN A 25 -14.33 10.90 -8.77
C GLN A 25 -13.90 10.82 -7.31
N GLU A 26 -14.87 10.94 -6.40
CA GLU A 26 -14.72 10.45 -5.04
C GLU A 26 -14.00 9.11 -5.17
N PRO A 27 -12.78 8.95 -4.62
CA PRO A 27 -12.02 7.73 -4.81
C PRO A 27 -12.93 6.60 -4.35
N VAL A 28 -13.32 5.73 -5.29
CA VAL A 28 -14.12 4.55 -4.97
C VAL A 28 -13.36 3.86 -3.86
N SER A 29 -13.94 3.87 -2.66
CA SER A 29 -13.29 3.37 -1.47
C SER A 29 -13.11 1.87 -1.63
N SER A 30 -11.94 1.46 -2.15
CA SER A 30 -11.60 0.05 -2.29
C SER A 30 -11.72 -0.63 -0.93
N PRO A 31 -12.30 -1.84 -0.85
CA PRO A 31 -12.37 -2.58 0.41
C PRO A 31 -10.98 -2.91 0.95
N LEU A 32 -9.90 -2.81 0.17
CA LEU A 32 -8.52 -2.94 0.65
C LEU A 32 -8.06 -1.74 1.47
N THR A 33 -8.65 -0.56 1.30
CA THR A 33 -8.23 0.64 2.02
C THR A 33 -8.39 0.45 3.53
N GLY A 34 -7.35 0.79 4.28
CA GLY A 34 -7.28 0.65 5.73
C GLY A 34 -5.98 0.00 6.20
N THR A 35 -5.94 -0.30 7.50
CA THR A 35 -4.80 -0.96 8.13
C THR A 35 -5.14 -2.41 8.42
N TRP A 36 -4.19 -3.29 8.11
CA TRP A 36 -4.31 -4.73 8.23
C TRP A 36 -3.16 -5.27 9.06
N LYS A 37 -3.43 -6.08 10.07
CA LYS A 37 -2.41 -6.80 10.84
C LYS A 37 -2.18 -8.18 10.24
N LEU A 38 -0.93 -8.51 9.95
CA LEU A 38 -0.56 -9.84 9.47
C LEU A 38 -0.73 -10.86 10.60
N ILE A 39 -1.41 -11.96 10.32
CA ILE A 39 -1.60 -13.08 11.24
C ILE A 39 -0.67 -14.23 10.88
N SER A 40 -0.59 -14.56 9.59
CA SER A 40 0.30 -15.60 9.10
C SER A 40 0.74 -15.34 7.67
N ALA A 41 1.91 -15.89 7.31
CA ALA A 41 2.37 -15.96 5.93
C ALA A 41 2.87 -17.37 5.60
N THR A 42 2.56 -17.83 4.41
CA THR A 42 3.06 -19.09 3.86
C THR A 42 3.86 -18.78 2.61
N THR A 43 5.14 -19.17 2.61
CA THR A 43 6.03 -19.06 1.46
C THR A 43 6.29 -20.45 0.88
N ILE A 44 6.13 -20.60 -0.43
CA ILE A 44 6.41 -21.85 -1.15
C ILE A 44 7.47 -21.57 -2.21
N GLN A 45 8.62 -22.24 -2.09
CA GLN A 45 9.72 -22.16 -3.05
C GLN A 45 10.08 -23.58 -3.50
N GLY A 46 9.75 -23.92 -4.75
CA GLY A 46 9.93 -25.29 -5.25
C GLY A 46 9.11 -26.32 -4.45
N LYS A 47 9.80 -27.16 -3.67
CA LYS A 47 9.17 -28.17 -2.79
C LYS A 47 9.10 -27.73 -1.33
N ASP A 48 9.78 -26.65 -0.98
CA ASP A 48 9.87 -26.16 0.39
C ASP A 48 8.67 -25.26 0.69
N THR A 49 8.07 -25.46 1.86
CA THR A 49 6.94 -24.66 2.35
C THR A 49 7.25 -24.22 3.76
N ILE A 50 7.25 -22.90 3.97
CA ILE A 50 7.48 -22.29 5.27
C ILE A 50 6.20 -21.56 5.67
N VAL A 51 5.68 -21.87 6.87
CA VAL A 51 4.55 -21.15 7.47
C VAL A 51 5.08 -20.38 8.66
N THR A 52 4.88 -19.08 8.67
CA THR A 52 5.27 -18.19 9.76
C THR A 52 4.02 -17.66 10.46
N ASP A 53 3.96 -17.82 11.77
CA ASP A 53 2.96 -17.22 12.64
C ASP A 53 3.47 -15.86 13.15
N TYR A 54 2.73 -14.80 12.84
CA TYR A 54 3.05 -13.42 13.22
C TYR A 54 2.28 -12.96 14.47
N THR A 55 1.60 -13.87 15.16
CA THR A 55 0.91 -13.58 16.43
C THR A 55 1.83 -13.68 17.65
N HIS A 56 3.07 -14.14 17.47
CA HIS A 56 4.05 -14.36 18.53
C HIS A 56 5.39 -13.69 18.22
N GLY A 57 5.98 -13.01 19.22
CA GLY A 57 7.36 -12.48 19.19
C GLY A 57 7.60 -11.27 18.28
N GLN A 58 6.73 -11.05 17.31
CA GLN A 58 6.79 -9.95 16.35
C GLN A 58 5.38 -9.54 15.95
N GLU A 59 5.26 -8.40 15.30
CA GLU A 59 4.03 -8.03 14.61
C GLU A 59 4.33 -7.28 13.31
N MET A 60 3.39 -7.35 12.38
CA MET A 60 3.45 -6.61 11.14
C MET A 60 2.09 -6.01 10.80
N ILE A 61 2.10 -4.76 10.35
CA ILE A 61 0.93 -4.11 9.76
C ILE A 61 1.20 -3.74 8.31
N LYS A 62 0.15 -3.76 7.49
CA LYS A 62 0.09 -3.21 6.14
C LYS A 62 -0.97 -2.12 6.11
N ILE A 63 -0.58 -0.92 5.70
CA ILE A 63 -1.45 0.24 5.54
C ILE A 63 -1.66 0.41 4.04
N ILE A 64 -2.90 0.35 3.59
CA ILE A 64 -3.27 0.56 2.19
C ILE A 64 -4.16 1.80 2.11
N THR A 65 -3.75 2.74 1.28
CA THR A 65 -4.51 3.94 0.93
C THR A 65 -4.95 3.86 -0.53
N PRO A 66 -5.76 4.80 -1.04
CA PRO A 66 -6.14 4.80 -2.46
C PRO A 66 -4.96 4.88 -3.45
N THR A 67 -3.80 5.38 -3.04
CA THR A 67 -2.66 5.63 -3.95
C THR A 67 -1.36 5.01 -3.52
N HIS A 68 -1.20 4.69 -2.24
CA HIS A 68 0.03 4.15 -1.66
C HIS A 68 -0.25 3.03 -0.67
N PHE A 69 0.77 2.21 -0.44
CA PHE A 69 0.80 1.24 0.64
C PHE A 69 2.09 1.39 1.45
N SER A 70 2.09 0.85 2.66
CA SER A 70 3.29 0.64 3.46
C SER A 70 3.12 -0.60 4.32
N PHE A 71 4.22 -1.28 4.62
CA PHE A 71 4.27 -2.30 5.64
C PHE A 71 5.33 -1.98 6.69
N LEU A 72 5.04 -2.35 7.93
CA LEU A 72 5.90 -2.15 9.08
C LEU A 72 5.87 -3.44 9.89
N ARG A 73 7.04 -4.06 10.07
CA ARG A 73 7.26 -5.25 10.89
C ARG A 73 8.29 -4.94 11.95
N HIS A 74 8.04 -5.35 13.18
CA HIS A 74 9.01 -5.24 14.27
C HIS A 74 8.89 -6.37 15.28
N ASP A 75 9.96 -6.63 16.03
CA ASP A 75 9.93 -7.51 17.19
C ASP A 75 9.23 -6.85 18.39
N LEU A 76 8.61 -7.66 19.25
CA LEU A 76 7.91 -7.15 20.44
C LEU A 76 8.85 -6.82 21.61
N ASN A 77 10.15 -7.11 21.48
CA ASN A 77 11.17 -6.92 22.51
C ASN A 77 12.04 -5.67 22.28
N GLN A 78 11.65 -4.81 21.33
CA GLN A 78 12.32 -3.54 20.99
C GLN A 78 13.80 -3.71 20.61
N GLY A 79 14.15 -4.81 19.96
CA GLY A 79 15.50 -5.09 19.49
C GLY A 79 16.52 -5.39 20.59
N ARG A 80 16.07 -5.78 21.79
CA ARG A 80 16.95 -5.97 22.97
C ARG A 80 17.54 -7.36 23.12
N ASP A 81 17.15 -8.30 22.25
CA ASP A 81 17.64 -9.68 22.26
C ASP A 81 17.92 -10.17 20.84
N SER A 82 18.23 -11.47 20.70
CA SER A 82 18.56 -12.08 19.42
C SER A 82 17.40 -12.18 18.43
N SER A 83 16.17 -11.86 18.84
CA SER A 83 14.99 -11.80 17.97
C SER A 83 14.79 -10.43 17.30
N ALA A 84 15.69 -9.47 17.56
CA ALA A 84 15.64 -8.12 17.01
C ALA A 84 15.35 -8.11 15.51
N VAL A 85 14.22 -7.51 15.11
CA VAL A 85 13.85 -7.36 13.71
C VAL A 85 13.11 -6.05 13.51
N PHE A 86 13.46 -5.31 12.46
CA PHE A 86 12.67 -4.22 11.94
C PHE A 86 12.72 -4.26 10.42
N VAL A 87 11.56 -4.36 9.79
CA VAL A 87 11.44 -4.35 8.33
C VAL A 87 10.33 -3.37 7.96
N ALA A 88 10.64 -2.45 7.06
CA ALA A 88 9.70 -1.44 6.62
C ALA A 88 9.87 -1.16 5.14
N GLY A 89 8.74 -0.99 4.47
CA GLY A 89 8.71 -0.59 3.09
C GLY A 89 7.38 0.00 2.70
N GLY A 90 7.28 0.45 1.46
CA GLY A 90 6.08 1.03 0.90
C GLY A 90 6.32 1.69 -0.44
N GLY A 91 5.25 2.20 -1.01
CA GLY A 91 5.27 2.86 -2.31
C GLY A 91 3.87 3.01 -2.86
N ARG A 92 3.76 3.13 -4.17
CA ARG A 92 2.47 3.30 -4.85
C ARG A 92 1.71 1.99 -4.93
N VAL A 93 0.39 2.09 -5.02
CA VAL A 93 -0.51 0.94 -5.21
C VAL A 93 -1.48 1.19 -6.34
N LEU A 94 -1.76 0.17 -7.14
CA LEU A 94 -2.84 0.16 -8.12
C LEU A 94 -3.93 -0.78 -7.63
N LEU A 95 -5.07 -0.23 -7.23
CA LEU A 95 -6.19 -1.00 -6.69
C LEU A 95 -7.13 -1.43 -7.82
N GLY A 96 -7.45 -2.72 -7.87
CA GLY A 96 -8.45 -3.29 -8.77
C GLY A 96 -9.40 -4.23 -8.03
N GLU A 97 -10.34 -4.83 -8.75
CA GLU A 97 -11.24 -5.84 -8.20
C GLU A 97 -10.58 -7.23 -8.20
N GLY A 98 -10.48 -7.86 -7.02
CA GLY A 98 -9.89 -9.19 -6.84
C GLY A 98 -8.36 -9.26 -7.02
N LYS A 99 -7.74 -8.18 -7.49
CA LYS A 99 -6.29 -8.01 -7.61
C LYS A 99 -5.85 -6.58 -7.32
N TYR A 100 -4.62 -6.41 -6.85
CA TYR A 100 -3.96 -5.12 -6.73
C TYR A 100 -2.45 -5.27 -6.98
N THR A 101 -1.79 -4.16 -7.29
CA THR A 101 -0.35 -4.15 -7.58
C THR A 101 0.37 -3.23 -6.60
N GLU A 102 1.37 -3.76 -5.90
CA GLU A 102 2.31 -3.01 -5.07
C GLU A 102 3.54 -2.61 -5.90
N LEU A 103 3.81 -1.31 -6.02
CA LEU A 103 5.03 -0.77 -6.60
C LEU A 103 5.95 -0.34 -5.45
N LEU A 104 6.97 -1.13 -5.16
CA LEU A 104 7.82 -0.93 -3.98
C LEU A 104 8.85 0.16 -4.24
N ASP A 105 8.53 1.39 -3.81
CA ASP A 105 9.37 2.57 -4.02
C ASP A 105 10.44 2.74 -2.92
N TYR A 106 10.15 2.29 -1.69
CA TYR A 106 11.01 2.41 -0.52
C TYR A 106 11.06 1.08 0.24
N CYS A 107 12.25 0.63 0.62
CA CYS A 107 12.41 -0.54 1.49
C CYS A 107 13.72 -0.43 2.29
N ASN A 108 13.74 -0.88 3.55
CA ASN A 108 15.00 -1.00 4.29
C ASN A 108 15.94 -2.06 3.67
N TYR A 109 15.39 -3.05 2.96
CA TYR A 109 16.12 -3.94 2.06
C TYR A 109 16.09 -3.36 0.64
N ARG A 110 17.03 -2.46 0.34
CA ARG A 110 17.05 -1.63 -0.88
C ARG A 110 17.06 -2.45 -2.18
N GLU A 111 17.55 -3.69 -2.13
CA GLU A 111 17.61 -4.60 -3.27
C GLU A 111 16.23 -5.01 -3.80
N TRP A 112 15.19 -4.86 -2.97
CA TRP A 112 13.80 -5.10 -3.34
C TRP A 112 13.13 -3.88 -4.03
N GLU A 113 13.71 -2.68 -3.91
CA GLU A 113 13.13 -1.47 -4.49
C GLU A 113 13.05 -1.53 -6.02
N GLY A 114 12.02 -0.89 -6.55
CA GLY A 114 11.63 -1.01 -7.97
C GLY A 114 10.90 -2.31 -8.29
N GLY A 115 10.72 -3.20 -7.30
CA GLY A 115 9.89 -4.39 -7.41
C GLY A 115 8.43 -4.03 -7.69
N THR A 116 7.80 -4.83 -8.56
CA THR A 116 6.37 -4.75 -8.87
C THR A 116 5.75 -6.09 -8.52
N PHE A 117 4.81 -6.08 -7.59
CA PHE A 117 4.20 -7.30 -7.06
C PHE A 117 2.71 -7.27 -7.37
N GLU A 118 2.24 -8.22 -8.17
CA GLU A 118 0.82 -8.40 -8.42
C GLU A 118 0.24 -9.40 -7.41
N LEU A 119 -0.78 -8.96 -6.69
CA LEU A 119 -1.41 -9.74 -5.63
C LEU A 119 -2.87 -10.00 -5.99
N ASN A 120 -3.27 -11.26 -5.96
CA ASN A 120 -4.68 -11.63 -5.89
C ASN A 120 -5.15 -11.49 -4.46
N TYR A 121 -6.40 -11.09 -4.24
CA TYR A 121 -6.94 -10.96 -2.89
C TYR A 121 -8.39 -11.42 -2.77
N LYS A 122 -8.74 -11.84 -1.55
CA LYS A 122 -10.12 -12.11 -1.14
C LYS A 122 -10.35 -11.50 0.23
N ILE A 123 -11.47 -10.79 0.39
CA ILE A 123 -11.93 -10.28 1.67
C ILE A 123 -13.18 -11.04 2.10
N SER A 124 -13.22 -11.47 3.35
CA SER A 124 -14.39 -12.03 4.01
C SER A 124 -14.48 -11.44 5.41
N ASN A 125 -15.50 -10.62 5.68
CA ASN A 125 -15.62 -9.82 6.89
C ASN A 125 -14.40 -8.92 7.12
N ASP A 126 -13.67 -9.14 8.22
CA ASP A 126 -12.45 -8.43 8.60
C ASP A 126 -11.17 -9.17 8.17
N THR A 127 -11.29 -10.30 7.47
CA THR A 127 -10.14 -11.09 7.02
C THR A 127 -9.82 -10.77 5.57
N LEU A 128 -8.55 -10.48 5.30
CA LEU A 128 -7.96 -10.34 3.98
C LEU A 128 -6.98 -11.48 3.76
N VAL A 129 -7.13 -12.21 2.65
CA VAL A 129 -6.12 -13.16 2.19
C VAL A 129 -5.54 -12.64 0.89
N THR A 130 -4.21 -12.58 0.79
CA THR A 130 -3.50 -12.18 -0.44
C THR A 130 -2.58 -13.29 -0.92
N THR A 131 -2.41 -13.37 -2.23
CA THR A 131 -1.50 -14.33 -2.87
C THR A 131 -0.73 -13.65 -3.97
N ALA A 132 0.60 -13.76 -3.93
CA ALA A 132 1.51 -13.15 -4.89
C ALA A 132 2.61 -14.13 -5.30
N ILE A 133 3.04 -14.07 -6.56
CA ILE A 133 4.32 -14.67 -6.97
C ILE A 133 5.37 -13.57 -6.81
N GLU A 134 6.27 -13.75 -5.86
CA GLU A 134 7.38 -12.85 -5.62
C GLU A 134 8.57 -13.31 -6.45
N LYS A 135 8.91 -12.53 -7.47
CA LYS A 135 10.07 -12.78 -8.32
C LYS A 135 11.01 -11.58 -8.30
N VAL A 136 12.18 -11.74 -7.67
CA VAL A 136 13.23 -10.74 -7.63
C VAL A 136 14.52 -11.37 -8.13
N GLU A 137 14.77 -11.24 -9.44
CA GLU A 137 15.86 -11.94 -10.13
C GLU A 137 17.24 -11.64 -9.53
N LYS A 138 17.48 -10.38 -9.13
CA LYS A 138 18.74 -9.95 -8.50
C LYS A 138 19.03 -10.67 -7.17
N LEU A 139 17.99 -11.14 -6.50
CA LEU A 139 18.07 -11.83 -5.21
C LEU A 139 17.88 -13.35 -5.36
N GLY A 140 17.65 -13.85 -6.58
CA GLY A 140 17.31 -15.26 -6.81
C GLY A 140 15.99 -15.67 -6.16
N VAL A 141 15.10 -14.71 -5.88
CA VAL A 141 13.79 -14.98 -5.28
C VAL A 141 12.81 -15.34 -6.38
N ASP A 142 12.16 -16.48 -6.23
CA ASP A 142 11.02 -16.95 -7.03
C ASP A 142 10.19 -17.85 -6.12
N GLN A 143 9.13 -17.29 -5.53
CA GLN A 143 8.33 -17.95 -4.51
C GLN A 143 6.87 -17.51 -4.55
N LEU A 144 5.97 -18.41 -4.15
CA LEU A 144 4.59 -18.05 -3.86
C LEU A 144 4.51 -17.55 -2.42
N ASN A 145 3.96 -16.36 -2.20
CA ASN A 145 3.65 -15.83 -0.89
C ASN A 145 2.13 -15.76 -0.71
N ILE A 146 1.63 -16.32 0.40
CA ILE A 146 0.22 -16.27 0.79
C ILE A 146 0.13 -15.67 2.18
N GLU A 147 -0.52 -14.52 2.31
CA GLU A 147 -0.67 -13.81 3.57
C GLU A 147 -2.13 -13.85 4.04
N THR A 148 -2.34 -14.04 5.33
CA THR A 148 -3.63 -13.85 6.00
C THR A 148 -3.52 -12.68 6.96
N LEU A 149 -4.37 -11.67 6.77
CA LEU A 149 -4.39 -10.45 7.54
C LEU A 149 -5.78 -10.19 8.12
N VAL A 150 -5.83 -9.48 9.24
CA VAL A 150 -7.07 -9.01 9.87
C VAL A 150 -7.12 -7.49 9.89
N ARG A 151 -8.29 -6.90 9.63
CA ARG A 151 -8.48 -5.44 9.66
C ARG A 151 -8.32 -4.91 11.08
N ILE A 152 -7.54 -3.84 11.24
CA ILE A 152 -7.45 -3.06 12.48
C ILE A 152 -8.57 -2.01 12.46
N LYS A 153 -9.31 -1.90 13.56
CA LYS A 153 -10.40 -0.94 13.75
C LYS A 153 -9.94 0.25 14.58
#